data_AF-A0A9Q1G8P4-F1
#
_entry.id   AF-A0A9Q1G8P4-F1
#
_cell.length_a   1.000
_cell.length_b   1.000
_cell.length_c   1.000
_cell.angle_alpha   90.00
_cell.angle_beta   90.00
_cell.angle_gamma   90.00
#
_symmetry.space_group_name_H-M   'P 1'
#
loop_
_entity.id
_entity.type
_entity.pdbx_description
1 polymer ?
#
loop_
_entity_poly.entity_id
_entity_poly.type
_entity_poly.pdbx_seq_one_letter_code
_entity_poly.pdbx_strand_id
1 'polypeptide(L)'
;MGTIHHKEKWDCNQYLNGKGPPAREETSYGGGMAEAIKKEVGIVGDQPDGEMKWTSLPRSLPSHLHCGTIEIEYSFKNGIQTEKHPKPGKPFTGLRATAYLPDDLEGNELLTLLKRAFDQRLTFTVASGSGGLEAVTWSDIPHCTGFNNLDPHYQKMVKQVLKSKGID
;
A
#
# COMPACT_ATOMS: atom_id res chain seq x y z
N MET A 1 9.15 40.48 -50.88
CA MET A 1 8.45 39.49 -50.03
C MET A 1 9.49 38.95 -49.06
N GLY A 2 9.63 39.60 -47.91
CA GLY A 2 10.77 39.43 -47.00
C GLY A 2 10.44 38.57 -45.78
N THR A 3 11.42 37.75 -45.39
CA THR A 3 11.71 37.26 -44.02
C THR A 3 11.86 38.47 -43.06
N ILE A 4 11.78 38.42 -41.72
CA ILE A 4 12.55 37.68 -40.69
C ILE A 4 11.85 37.92 -39.31
N HIS A 5 11.90 36.94 -38.39
CA HIS A 5 11.83 36.94 -36.90
C HIS A 5 11.17 38.09 -36.09
N HIS A 6 10.41 37.77 -35.03
CA HIS A 6 10.88 37.99 -33.65
C HIS A 6 10.03 37.29 -32.56
N LYS A 7 10.73 36.93 -31.49
CA LYS A 7 10.32 36.33 -30.22
C LYS A 7 9.54 37.39 -29.41
N GLU A 8 8.30 37.11 -29.00
CA GLU A 8 7.62 37.97 -28.02
C GLU A 8 7.86 37.48 -26.59
N LYS A 9 8.43 38.43 -25.86
CA LYS A 9 8.97 38.45 -24.51
C LYS A 9 7.78 38.61 -23.56
N TRP A 10 7.61 37.76 -22.56
CA TRP A 10 6.65 38.02 -21.50
C TRP A 10 7.13 39.24 -20.69
N ASP A 11 6.42 40.35 -20.82
CA ASP A 11 6.67 41.55 -20.01
C ASP A 11 6.04 41.37 -18.63
N CYS A 12 6.89 41.34 -17.59
CA CYS A 12 6.53 41.03 -16.21
C CYS A 12 5.84 42.18 -15.45
N ASN A 13 5.25 43.16 -16.15
CA ASN A 13 4.81 44.43 -15.55
C ASN A 13 3.29 44.67 -15.52
N GLN A 14 2.45 43.65 -15.74
CA GLN A 14 1.00 43.84 -15.72
C GLN A 14 0.39 44.00 -14.30
N TYR A 15 1.15 43.77 -13.22
CA TYR A 15 0.63 43.80 -11.85
C TYR A 15 0.83 45.12 -11.08
N LEU A 16 1.23 46.21 -11.73
CA LEU A 16 1.52 47.48 -11.05
C LEU A 16 0.29 48.34 -10.69
N ASN A 17 -0.93 47.95 -11.07
CA ASN A 17 -2.16 48.74 -10.83
C ASN A 17 -3.11 48.14 -9.77
N GLY A 18 -2.59 47.34 -8.83
CA GLY A 18 -3.34 46.94 -7.63
C GLY A 18 -4.56 46.03 -7.86
N LYS A 19 -4.74 45.49 -9.07
CA LYS A 19 -5.73 44.44 -9.34
C LYS A 19 -5.02 43.08 -9.28
N GLY A 20 -5.17 42.40 -8.15
CA GLY A 20 -4.78 41.00 -8.02
C GLY A 20 -5.52 40.12 -9.04
N PRO A 21 -5.02 38.92 -9.34
CA PRO A 21 -5.73 38.00 -10.22
C PRO A 21 -7.14 37.73 -9.67
N PRO A 22 -8.16 37.57 -10.54
CA PRO A 22 -9.51 37.25 -10.10
C PRO A 22 -9.49 35.95 -9.27
N ALA A 23 -10.33 35.91 -8.24
CA ALA A 23 -10.52 34.70 -7.44
C ALA A 23 -10.95 33.55 -8.37
N ARG A 24 -10.27 32.42 -8.24
CA ARG A 24 -10.40 31.26 -9.11
C ARG A 24 -11.81 30.71 -8.98
N GLU A 25 -12.62 30.83 -10.04
CA GLU A 25 -13.90 30.13 -10.15
C GLU A 25 -13.66 28.62 -10.04
N GLU A 26 -14.40 27.98 -9.14
CA GLU A 26 -14.36 26.54 -8.90
C GLU A 26 -14.87 25.81 -10.15
N THR A 27 -13.94 25.40 -11.00
CA THR A 27 -14.24 24.44 -12.07
C THR A 27 -14.05 23.03 -11.52
N SER A 28 -15.19 22.34 -11.38
CA SER A 28 -15.34 20.91 -11.14
C SER A 28 -14.64 20.09 -12.25
N TYR A 29 -13.32 19.89 -12.13
CA TYR A 29 -12.53 18.93 -12.91
C TYR A 29 -11.43 18.33 -12.01
N GLY A 30 -11.83 17.74 -10.87
CA GLY A 30 -10.91 17.24 -9.84
C GLY A 30 -10.71 15.72 -9.79
N GLY A 31 -11.44 14.93 -10.59
CA GLY A 31 -11.48 13.47 -10.41
C GLY A 31 -10.35 12.68 -11.12
N GLY A 32 -9.92 13.12 -12.31
CA GLY A 32 -9.08 12.28 -13.19
C GLY A 32 -7.57 12.40 -12.96
N MET A 33 -7.08 13.59 -12.60
CA MET A 33 -5.63 13.84 -12.55
C MET A 33 -4.99 13.31 -11.26
N ALA A 34 -5.70 13.37 -10.14
CA ALA A 34 -5.26 12.74 -8.89
C ALA A 34 -5.22 11.21 -9.01
N GLU A 35 -6.20 10.60 -9.69
CA GLU A 35 -6.22 9.16 -9.96
C GLU A 35 -5.12 8.73 -10.94
N ALA A 36 -4.80 9.55 -11.95
CA ALA A 36 -3.70 9.27 -12.87
C ALA A 36 -2.31 9.41 -12.21
N ILE A 37 -2.12 10.40 -11.32
CA ILE A 37 -0.86 10.60 -10.60
C ILE A 37 -0.60 9.48 -9.57
N LYS A 38 -1.64 8.96 -8.91
CA LYS A 38 -1.55 7.74 -8.07
C LYS A 38 -1.16 6.48 -8.84
N LYS A 39 -1.37 6.46 -10.16
CA LYS A 39 -1.07 5.31 -11.01
C LYS A 39 0.41 5.27 -11.44
N GLU A 40 1.09 6.42 -11.49
CA GLU A 40 2.53 6.51 -11.77
C GLU A 40 3.40 6.58 -10.51
N VAL A 41 2.92 7.23 -9.44
CA VAL A 41 3.53 7.14 -8.11
C VAL A 41 2.78 6.04 -7.38
N GLY A 42 3.32 4.81 -7.41
CA GLY A 42 2.67 3.64 -6.82
C GLY A 42 2.04 3.94 -5.47
N ILE A 43 0.84 3.41 -5.24
CA ILE A 43 0.06 3.67 -4.02
C ILE A 43 0.88 3.23 -2.81
N VAL A 44 1.33 4.19 -2.00
CA VAL A 44 2.00 3.92 -0.72
C VAL A 44 0.97 4.01 0.40
N GLY A 45 0.77 2.90 1.12
CA GLY A 45 -0.14 2.85 2.25
C GLY A 45 0.40 3.53 3.52
N ASP A 46 -0.21 3.20 4.63
CA ASP A 46 0.03 3.76 5.96
C ASP A 46 0.60 2.72 6.94
N GLN A 47 1.02 1.55 6.49
CA GLN A 47 1.73 0.59 7.32
C GLN A 47 2.92 1.25 8.06
N PRO A 48 3.02 1.09 9.40
CA PRO A 48 4.19 1.54 10.17
C PRO A 48 5.49 0.83 9.76
N ASP A 49 6.63 1.34 10.23
CA ASP A 49 7.90 0.64 10.03
C ASP A 49 7.90 -0.71 10.74
N GLY A 50 8.25 -1.76 10.00
CA GLY A 50 8.26 -3.14 10.48
C GLY A 50 9.18 -4.01 9.65
N GLU A 51 9.24 -5.28 10.03
CA GLU A 51 10.07 -6.30 9.38
C GLU A 51 9.19 -7.42 8.83
N MET A 52 9.54 -7.89 7.63
CA MET A 52 8.98 -9.09 7.01
C MET A 52 10.12 -10.07 6.75
N LYS A 53 10.00 -11.29 7.30
CA LYS A 53 10.93 -12.40 7.07
C LYS A 53 10.15 -13.62 6.60
N TRP A 54 10.80 -14.53 5.91
CA TRP A 54 10.20 -15.82 5.56
C TRP A 54 11.22 -16.95 5.60
N THR A 55 10.73 -18.16 5.84
CA THR A 55 11.50 -19.40 5.84
C THR A 55 10.71 -20.49 5.10
N SER A 56 11.42 -21.46 4.52
CA SER A 56 10.79 -22.66 3.95
C SER A 56 10.85 -23.79 4.98
N LEU A 57 9.71 -24.45 5.18
CA LEU A 57 9.54 -25.59 6.07
C LEU A 57 9.29 -26.85 5.22
N PRO A 58 9.92 -27.99 5.56
CA PRO A 58 9.80 -29.25 4.81
C PRO A 58 8.47 -29.99 5.07
N ARG A 59 7.45 -29.30 5.58
CA ARG A 59 6.12 -29.86 5.86
C ARG A 59 5.09 -29.26 4.89
N SER A 60 4.13 -30.05 4.47
CA SER A 60 3.01 -29.60 3.64
C SER A 60 1.92 -28.95 4.49
N LEU A 61 1.27 -27.95 3.91
CA LEU A 61 -0.02 -27.48 4.41
C LEU A 61 -1.08 -28.56 4.13
N PRO A 62 -2.07 -28.78 5.02
CA PRO A 62 -3.08 -29.82 4.81
C PRO A 62 -3.85 -29.71 3.50
N SER A 63 -3.99 -28.49 2.98
CA SER A 63 -4.66 -28.20 1.69
C SER A 63 -3.76 -28.34 0.47
N HIS A 64 -2.43 -28.44 0.64
CA HIS A 64 -1.45 -28.50 -0.43
C HIS A 64 -0.46 -29.64 -0.17
N LEU A 65 -0.94 -30.86 -0.38
CA LEU A 65 -0.15 -32.06 -0.21
C LEU A 65 1.01 -32.10 -1.22
N HIS A 66 2.15 -32.65 -0.79
CA HIS A 66 3.34 -32.87 -1.62
C HIS A 66 4.19 -31.64 -1.96
N CYS A 67 3.97 -30.50 -1.32
CA CYS A 67 4.88 -29.35 -1.37
C CYS A 67 5.32 -28.91 0.04
N GLY A 68 6.34 -28.06 0.15
CA GLY A 68 6.74 -27.46 1.43
C GLY A 68 5.77 -26.36 1.87
N THR A 69 6.13 -25.64 2.93
CA THR A 69 5.39 -24.45 3.39
C THR A 69 6.34 -23.29 3.55
N ILE A 70 5.99 -22.14 2.99
CA ILE A 70 6.63 -20.86 3.29
C ILE A 70 5.94 -20.27 4.53
N GLU A 71 6.69 -20.09 5.60
CA GLU A 71 6.25 -19.37 6.80
C GLU A 71 6.75 -17.92 6.72
N ILE A 72 5.84 -16.95 6.81
CA ILE A 72 6.13 -15.52 6.75
C ILE A 72 5.91 -14.94 8.15
N GLU A 73 6.94 -14.31 8.72
CA GLU A 73 6.87 -13.58 9.98
C GLU A 73 6.86 -12.07 9.73
N TYR A 74 5.87 -11.39 10.31
CA TYR A 74 5.80 -9.94 10.37
C TYR A 74 6.04 -9.47 11.81
N SER A 75 6.86 -8.42 11.97
CA SER A 75 7.14 -7.81 13.27
C SER A 75 7.08 -6.29 13.20
N PHE A 76 6.24 -5.72 14.06
CA PHE A 76 6.09 -4.28 14.26
C PHE A 76 6.29 -3.98 15.74
N LYS A 77 7.12 -2.97 16.03
CA LYS A 77 7.31 -2.47 17.39
C LYS A 77 6.23 -1.44 17.73
N ASN A 78 6.06 -1.15 19.01
CA ASN A 78 5.26 -0.01 19.45
C ASN A 78 5.85 1.27 18.87
N GLY A 79 4.98 2.24 18.56
CA GLY A 79 5.41 3.48 17.94
C GLY A 79 4.41 4.61 18.14
N ILE A 80 4.65 5.70 17.42
CA ILE A 80 3.80 6.89 17.42
C ILE A 80 3.13 7.02 16.05
N GLN A 81 1.85 7.37 16.07
CA GLN A 81 1.04 7.52 14.88
C GLN A 81 1.48 8.73 14.04
N THR A 82 1.56 8.53 12.73
CA THR A 82 1.88 9.58 11.75
C THR A 82 0.62 10.33 11.33
N GLU A 83 0.76 11.38 10.52
CA GLU A 83 -0.36 12.10 9.91
C GLU A 83 -1.26 11.23 9.02
N LYS A 84 -0.80 10.04 8.62
CA LYS A 84 -1.60 9.09 7.83
C LYS A 84 -2.52 8.21 8.68
N HIS A 85 -2.36 8.21 9.99
CA HIS A 85 -3.07 7.33 10.92
C HIS A 85 -4.27 8.03 11.57
N PRO A 86 -5.22 7.29 12.17
CA PRO A 86 -6.45 7.86 12.73
C PRO A 86 -6.24 8.86 13.88
N LYS A 87 -5.16 8.74 14.66
CA LYS A 87 -4.87 9.65 15.78
C LYS A 87 -3.39 10.09 15.76
N PRO A 88 -3.01 11.05 14.90
CA PRO A 88 -1.62 11.53 14.78
C PRO A 88 -1.01 11.94 16.13
N GLY A 89 0.25 11.58 16.36
CA GLY A 89 0.98 11.86 17.60
C GLY A 89 0.58 11.00 18.81
N LYS A 90 -0.44 10.13 18.70
CA LYS A 90 -0.78 9.16 19.76
C LYS A 90 0.02 7.86 19.60
N PRO A 91 0.29 7.13 20.70
CA PRO A 91 0.94 5.84 20.60
C PRO A 91 0.05 4.81 19.88
N PHE A 92 0.69 3.79 19.33
CA PHE A 92 0.03 2.55 18.91
C PHE A 92 0.82 1.34 19.42
N THR A 93 0.14 0.21 19.56
CA THR A 93 0.76 -1.07 19.93
C THR A 93 1.21 -1.82 18.68
N GLY A 94 2.42 -2.35 18.71
CA GLY A 94 2.99 -3.18 17.65
C GLY A 94 2.29 -4.54 17.52
N LEU A 95 2.77 -5.37 16.60
CA LEU A 95 2.20 -6.67 16.28
C LEU A 95 3.30 -7.66 15.92
N ARG A 96 3.12 -8.92 16.31
CA ARG A 96 3.81 -10.05 15.68
C ARG A 96 2.76 -10.96 15.06
N ALA A 97 2.91 -11.27 13.79
CA ALA A 97 1.96 -12.09 13.06
C ALA A 97 2.68 -13.08 12.15
N THR A 98 2.08 -14.24 11.97
CA THR A 98 2.59 -15.31 11.10
C THR A 98 1.56 -15.62 10.03
N ALA A 99 2.02 -15.79 8.80
CA ALA A 99 1.21 -16.25 7.68
C ALA A 99 1.89 -17.41 6.94
N TYR A 100 1.11 -18.20 6.20
CA TYR A 100 1.59 -19.38 5.50
C TYR A 100 1.21 -19.38 4.03
N LEU A 101 2.13 -19.83 3.17
CA LEU A 101 1.90 -20.11 1.76
C LEU A 101 2.45 -21.51 1.43
N PRO A 102 1.91 -22.22 0.43
CA PRO A 102 2.57 -23.42 -0.08
C PRO A 102 3.93 -23.05 -0.69
N ASP A 103 4.93 -23.92 -0.53
CA ASP A 103 6.23 -23.76 -1.18
C ASP A 103 6.21 -24.45 -2.56
N ASP A 104 5.44 -23.85 -3.47
CA ASP A 104 5.32 -24.22 -4.87
C ASP A 104 5.46 -22.98 -5.76
N LEU A 105 5.32 -23.14 -7.09
CA LEU A 105 5.45 -22.03 -8.03
C LEU A 105 4.49 -20.88 -7.71
N GLU A 106 3.21 -21.18 -7.44
CA GLU A 106 2.18 -20.18 -7.20
C GLU A 106 2.34 -19.49 -5.84
N GLY A 107 2.74 -20.22 -4.80
CA GLY A 107 3.05 -19.66 -3.50
C GLY A 107 4.29 -18.76 -3.52
N ASN A 108 5.32 -19.11 -4.29
CA ASN A 108 6.51 -18.27 -4.47
C ASN A 108 6.22 -16.98 -5.27
N GLU A 109 5.35 -17.06 -6.29
CA GLU A 109 4.81 -15.86 -6.96
C GLU A 109 4.08 -14.97 -5.95
N LEU A 110 3.21 -15.56 -5.13
CA LEU A 110 2.43 -14.82 -4.15
C LEU A 110 3.32 -14.17 -3.08
N LEU A 111 4.35 -14.85 -2.61
CA LEU A 111 5.36 -14.29 -1.70
C LEU A 111 6.01 -13.04 -2.30
N THR A 112 6.36 -13.07 -3.60
CA THR A 112 6.96 -11.92 -4.29
C THR A 112 6.02 -10.72 -4.31
N LEU A 113 4.73 -10.95 -4.59
CA LEU A 113 3.72 -9.90 -4.60
C LEU A 113 3.44 -9.35 -3.19
N LEU A 114 3.37 -10.21 -2.18
CA LEU A 114 3.22 -9.80 -0.78
C LEU A 114 4.41 -8.98 -0.30
N LYS A 115 5.64 -9.35 -0.70
CA LYS A 115 6.83 -8.54 -0.42
C LYS A 115 6.71 -7.15 -1.04
N ARG A 116 6.28 -7.05 -2.30
CA ARG A 116 6.03 -5.75 -2.95
C ARG A 116 4.96 -4.95 -2.20
N ALA A 117 3.87 -5.58 -1.78
CA ALA A 117 2.82 -4.94 -0.99
C ALA A 117 3.34 -4.41 0.34
N PHE A 118 4.21 -5.18 1.02
CA PHE A 118 4.83 -4.78 2.26
C PHE A 118 5.78 -3.60 2.06
N ASP A 119 6.63 -3.64 1.03
CA ASP A 119 7.53 -2.55 0.65
C ASP A 119 6.75 -1.26 0.30
N GLN A 120 5.54 -1.41 -0.25
CA GLN A 120 4.60 -0.30 -0.54
C GLN A 120 3.70 0.07 0.65
N ARG A 121 3.90 -0.51 1.84
CA ARG A 121 3.14 -0.21 3.07
C ARG A 121 1.64 -0.53 2.99
N LEU A 122 1.25 -1.57 2.24
CA LEU A 122 -0.14 -1.94 1.97
C LEU A 122 -0.64 -3.17 2.75
N THR A 123 0.24 -3.86 3.49
CA THR A 123 -0.08 -5.13 4.14
C THR A 123 -0.77 -4.94 5.50
N PHE A 124 -0.37 -3.91 6.24
CA PHE A 124 -0.92 -3.56 7.55
C PHE A 124 -1.31 -2.10 7.61
N THR A 125 -2.09 -1.75 8.64
CA THR A 125 -2.48 -0.37 8.98
C THR A 125 -2.56 -0.23 10.51
N VAL A 126 -2.77 1.00 11.01
CA VAL A 126 -3.08 1.25 12.42
C VAL A 126 -4.57 1.51 12.57
N ALA A 127 -5.26 0.68 13.36
CA ALA A 127 -6.68 0.84 13.64
C ALA A 127 -6.97 0.70 15.14
N SER A 128 -8.10 1.29 15.57
CA SER A 128 -8.59 1.10 16.94
C SER A 128 -9.15 -0.32 17.10
N GLY A 129 -8.61 -1.07 18.06
CA GLY A 129 -9.19 -2.35 18.46
C GLY A 129 -10.45 -2.18 19.32
N SER A 130 -11.07 -3.29 19.71
CA SER A 130 -12.29 -3.32 20.54
C SER A 130 -12.16 -2.63 21.91
N GLY A 131 -10.93 -2.42 22.39
CA GLY A 131 -10.63 -1.68 23.63
C GLY A 131 -10.30 -0.20 23.45
N GLY A 132 -10.45 0.36 22.25
CA GLY A 132 -10.15 1.78 21.96
C GLY A 132 -8.65 2.12 21.92
N LEU A 133 -7.77 1.13 22.09
CA LEU A 133 -6.33 1.24 21.89
C LEU A 133 -6.00 1.02 20.42
N GLU A 134 -5.19 1.91 19.84
CA GLU A 134 -4.69 1.75 18.48
C GLU A 134 -3.59 0.70 18.42
N ALA A 135 -3.72 -0.21 17.47
CA ALA A 135 -2.76 -1.28 17.25
C ALA A 135 -2.54 -1.49 15.75
N VAL A 136 -1.38 -2.05 15.42
CA VAL A 136 -1.13 -2.56 14.07
C VAL A 136 -2.06 -3.74 13.81
N THR A 137 -2.75 -3.72 12.68
CA THR A 137 -3.67 -4.77 12.23
C THR A 137 -3.52 -5.02 10.74
N TRP A 138 -4.02 -6.16 10.26
CA TRP A 138 -4.12 -6.46 8.83
C TRP A 138 -4.90 -5.36 8.11
N SER A 139 -4.42 -4.95 6.94
CA SER A 139 -5.17 -4.15 5.97
C SER A 139 -6.12 -5.07 5.17
N ASP A 140 -6.38 -4.77 3.91
CA ASP A 140 -7.34 -5.53 3.09
C ASP A 140 -6.74 -6.77 2.42
N ILE A 141 -5.42 -6.95 2.46
CA ILE A 141 -4.76 -8.09 1.81
C ILE A 141 -4.97 -9.34 2.68
N PRO A 142 -5.72 -10.36 2.20
CA PRO A 142 -6.02 -11.52 3.02
C PRO A 142 -4.77 -12.37 3.26
N HIS A 143 -4.56 -12.77 4.52
CA HIS A 143 -3.45 -13.65 4.91
C HIS A 143 -3.98 -14.94 5.52
N CYS A 144 -3.37 -16.07 5.17
CA CYS A 144 -3.65 -17.32 5.87
C CYS A 144 -2.83 -17.35 7.17
N THR A 145 -3.49 -17.10 8.30
CA THR A 145 -2.87 -17.08 9.64
C THR A 145 -2.97 -18.41 10.39
N GLY A 146 -3.73 -19.38 9.85
CA GLY A 146 -3.93 -20.71 10.45
C GLY A 146 -3.43 -21.82 9.55
N PHE A 147 -2.47 -22.61 10.03
CA PHE A 147 -1.83 -23.69 9.28
C PHE A 147 -2.82 -24.72 8.69
N ASN A 148 -3.98 -24.92 9.32
CA ASN A 148 -4.97 -25.93 8.92
C ASN A 148 -6.16 -25.39 8.11
N ASN A 149 -6.25 -24.07 7.88
CA ASN A 149 -7.46 -23.43 7.33
C ASN A 149 -7.13 -22.59 6.10
N LEU A 150 -6.71 -23.26 5.03
CA LEU A 150 -6.56 -22.64 3.72
C LEU A 150 -7.81 -22.91 2.90
N ASP A 151 -8.58 -21.85 2.68
CA ASP A 151 -9.63 -21.81 1.67
C ASP A 151 -9.03 -22.20 0.30
N PRO A 152 -9.58 -23.18 -0.43
CA PRO A 152 -9.15 -23.53 -1.79
C PRO A 152 -9.12 -22.36 -2.78
N HIS A 153 -9.84 -21.27 -2.49
CA HIS A 153 -9.87 -20.05 -3.30
C HIS A 153 -8.94 -18.94 -2.79
N TYR A 154 -8.18 -19.19 -1.72
CA TYR A 154 -7.31 -18.21 -1.08
C TYR A 154 -6.36 -17.52 -2.07
N GLN A 155 -5.56 -18.29 -2.81
CA GLN A 155 -4.56 -17.74 -3.74
C GLN A 155 -5.20 -16.82 -4.79
N LYS A 156 -6.35 -17.23 -5.35
CA LYS A 156 -7.10 -16.44 -6.32
C LYS A 156 -7.61 -15.12 -5.72
N MET A 157 -8.16 -15.17 -4.50
CA MET A 157 -8.64 -13.96 -3.81
C MET A 157 -7.49 -12.99 -3.52
N VAL A 158 -6.35 -13.48 -2.99
CA VAL A 158 -5.19 -12.64 -2.69
C VAL A 158 -4.65 -11.98 -3.96
N LYS A 159 -4.48 -12.74 -5.05
CA LYS A 159 -4.04 -12.20 -6.34
C LYS A 159 -4.99 -11.11 -6.87
N GLN A 160 -6.31 -11.28 -6.72
CA GLN A 160 -7.29 -10.26 -7.12
C GLN A 160 -7.19 -8.97 -6.29
N VAL A 161 -7.01 -9.09 -4.97
CA VAL A 161 -6.84 -7.94 -4.07
C VAL A 161 -5.52 -7.21 -4.32
N LEU A 162 -4.43 -7.94 -4.55
CA LEU A 162 -3.14 -7.36 -4.90
C LEU A 162 -3.22 -6.57 -6.21
N LYS A 163 -3.85 -7.16 -7.22
CA LYS A 163 -4.06 -6.51 -8.52
C LYS A 163 -4.91 -5.24 -8.40
N SER A 164 -5.96 -5.23 -7.58
CA SER A 164 -6.78 -4.02 -7.36
C SER A 164 -6.01 -2.91 -6.62
N LYS A 165 -4.94 -3.27 -5.90
CA LYS A 165 -3.98 -2.33 -5.28
C LYS A 165 -2.81 -1.95 -6.21
N GLY A 166 -2.81 -2.39 -7.47
CA GLY A 166 -1.76 -2.06 -8.45
C GLY A 166 -0.49 -2.91 -8.33
N ILE A 167 -0.59 -4.10 -7.75
CA ILE A 167 0.50 -5.06 -7.58
C ILE A 167 0.24 -6.26 -8.50
N ASP A 168 1.07 -6.43 -9.53
CA ASP A 168 1.03 -7.55 -10.48
C ASP A 168 2.39 -8.17 -10.79
#